data_AF-Q12LW7-F1
#
_entry.id   AF-Q12LW7-F1
#
_cell.length_a   1.000
_cell.length_b   1.000
_cell.length_c   1.000
_cell.angle_alpha   90.00
_cell.angle_beta   90.00
_cell.angle_gamma   90.00
#
_symmetry.space_group_name_H-M   'P 1'
#
loop_
_entity.id
_entity.type
_entity.pdbx_description
1 polymer ?
#
loop_
_entity_poly.entity_id
_entity_poly.type
_entity_poly.pdbx_seq_one_letter_code
_entity_poly.pdbx_strand_id
1 'polypeptide(L)'
;MSLFFEGAEKKLEVVVSETGPNLRHLGMDFWQALVASADADILSQVSNDYLDSYILSESSLFVWDNKLVMLTCGGTRLVDALLHFIQCIGVDVISFVSFQRKNEFIAALQPSTFAEDIALIRQHITGKAYRIGHLDSHHHYLFHSPKPYPKAQKEITCELLMYHISGDIADYLRSEAQEAAVIRQKLQLSTLFADFILDDHLFSPFGYSVNGIKDDKYFTIHISPQEQSAYVSIETNLDLAHYRVPVFANLLARLKPSSWDIIGFNLAHEEKEFHAHLCLGSCSITTSLGYNIHFSHYQQSCKEVLIPEFM
;
A
#
# COMPACT_ATOMS: atom_id res chain seq x y z
N MET A 1 16.62 -20.21 -10.16
CA MET A 1 16.94 -19.09 -9.26
C MET A 1 15.74 -18.20 -9.25
N SER A 2 14.98 -18.14 -8.15
CA SER A 2 13.96 -17.09 -8.00
C SER A 2 14.71 -15.76 -7.90
N LEU A 3 14.51 -14.87 -8.86
CA LEU A 3 15.00 -13.50 -8.74
C LEU A 3 14.31 -12.87 -7.52
N PHE A 4 15.11 -12.30 -6.62
CA PHE A 4 14.60 -11.46 -5.54
C PHE A 4 13.72 -10.35 -6.12
N PHE A 5 12.60 -10.06 -5.44
CA PHE A 5 11.73 -8.93 -5.74
C PHE A 5 11.38 -8.21 -4.44
N GLU A 6 11.52 -6.89 -4.45
CA GLU A 6 11.18 -6.05 -3.30
C GLU A 6 9.67 -5.76 -3.29
N GLY A 7 8.92 -6.55 -2.52
CA GLY A 7 7.48 -6.35 -2.37
C GLY A 7 7.12 -5.16 -1.47
N ALA A 8 8.03 -4.71 -0.60
CA ALA A 8 7.77 -3.60 0.32
C ALA A 8 7.43 -2.31 -0.43
N GLU A 9 6.34 -1.67 -0.02
CA GLU A 9 5.73 -0.59 -0.80
C GLU A 9 6.19 0.80 -0.39
N LYS A 10 6.15 1.69 -1.37
CA LYS A 10 6.14 3.13 -1.21
C LYS A 10 4.73 3.62 -1.50
N LYS A 11 4.31 4.67 -0.81
CA LYS A 11 2.97 5.25 -0.97
C LYS A 11 3.02 6.77 -0.98
N LEU A 12 2.25 7.35 -1.87
CA LEU A 12 2.09 8.78 -2.06
C LEU A 12 0.60 9.12 -1.98
N GLU A 13 0.25 10.04 -1.11
CA GLU A 13 -1.06 10.68 -1.08
C GLU A 13 -0.87 12.17 -1.34
N VAL A 14 -1.62 12.71 -2.30
CA VAL A 14 -1.66 14.15 -2.58
C VAL A 14 -3.10 14.62 -2.60
N VAL A 15 -3.37 15.70 -1.90
CA VAL A 15 -4.67 16.38 -1.92
C VAL A 15 -4.48 17.79 -2.46
N VAL A 16 -5.31 18.18 -3.42
CA VAL A 16 -5.35 19.55 -3.95
C VAL A 16 -6.41 20.39 -3.25
N SER A 17 -6.20 21.70 -3.18
CA SER A 17 -7.18 22.66 -2.67
C SER A 17 -8.35 22.83 -3.64
N GLU A 18 -9.39 23.54 -3.19
CA GLU A 18 -10.54 23.90 -4.03
C GLU A 18 -10.18 24.79 -5.24
N THR A 19 -9.01 25.43 -5.20
CA THR A 19 -8.45 26.20 -6.32
C THR A 19 -7.66 25.33 -7.30
N GLY A 20 -7.43 24.06 -6.96
CA GLY A 20 -6.77 23.08 -7.82
C GLY A 20 -7.72 22.54 -8.90
N PRO A 21 -7.17 21.84 -9.89
CA PRO A 21 -7.97 21.19 -10.91
C PRO A 21 -8.76 20.01 -10.32
N ASN A 22 -9.84 19.62 -10.98
CA ASN A 22 -10.40 18.29 -10.77
C ASN A 22 -9.41 17.27 -11.34
N LEU A 23 -8.84 16.42 -10.49
CA LEU A 23 -7.78 15.48 -10.87
C LEU A 23 -8.26 14.45 -11.89
N ARG A 24 -9.52 14.00 -11.79
CA ARG A 24 -10.10 13.03 -12.74
C ARG A 24 -10.24 13.61 -14.15
N HIS A 25 -10.29 14.94 -14.27
CA HIS A 25 -10.35 15.63 -15.56
C HIS A 25 -8.98 15.90 -16.20
N LEU A 26 -7.87 15.51 -15.57
CA LEU A 26 -6.52 15.70 -16.13
C LEU A 26 -6.24 14.79 -17.35
N GLY A 27 -7.04 13.74 -17.54
CA GLY A 27 -6.96 12.85 -18.70
C GLY A 27 -5.90 11.75 -18.58
N MET A 28 -6.04 10.72 -19.42
CA MET A 28 -5.17 9.53 -19.39
C MET A 28 -3.69 9.87 -19.65
N ASP A 29 -3.41 10.75 -20.62
CA ASP A 29 -2.03 11.12 -20.98
C ASP A 29 -1.26 11.72 -19.79
N PHE A 30 -1.95 12.50 -18.95
CA PHE A 30 -1.36 13.03 -17.72
C PHE A 30 -0.99 11.91 -16.75
N TRP A 31 -1.92 10.98 -16.50
CA TRP A 31 -1.69 9.88 -15.56
C TRP A 31 -0.63 8.90 -16.06
N GLN A 32 -0.59 8.62 -17.36
CA GLN A 32 0.48 7.82 -17.97
C GLN A 32 1.85 8.49 -17.79
N ALA A 33 1.96 9.80 -18.05
CA ALA A 33 3.22 10.53 -17.86
C ALA A 33 3.68 10.55 -16.38
N LEU A 34 2.73 10.76 -15.45
CA LEU A 34 3.01 10.74 -14.02
C LEU A 34 3.46 9.36 -13.56
N VAL A 35 2.77 8.29 -13.96
CA VAL A 35 3.11 6.91 -13.59
C VAL A 35 4.47 6.52 -14.20
N ALA A 36 4.72 6.86 -15.46
CA ALA A 36 5.99 6.63 -16.14
C ALA A 36 7.18 7.33 -15.44
N SER A 37 6.96 8.50 -14.83
CA SER A 37 8.01 9.18 -14.07
C SER A 37 8.48 8.43 -12.82
N ALA A 38 7.72 7.44 -12.33
CA ALA A 38 8.12 6.54 -11.25
C ALA A 38 8.65 5.18 -11.75
N ASP A 39 8.93 5.05 -13.05
CA ASP A 39 9.34 3.80 -13.71
C ASP A 39 8.26 2.70 -13.66
N ALA A 40 6.99 3.08 -13.86
CA ALA A 40 5.85 2.18 -13.94
C ALA A 40 4.96 2.47 -15.16
N ASP A 41 4.05 1.57 -15.47
CA ASP A 41 3.06 1.69 -16.56
C ASP A 41 1.65 1.44 -16.04
N ILE A 42 0.64 2.03 -16.70
CA ILE A 42 -0.78 1.71 -16.46
C ILE A 42 -1.15 0.49 -17.30
N LEU A 43 -1.65 -0.58 -16.64
CA LEU A 43 -2.06 -1.82 -17.30
C LEU A 43 -3.56 -1.84 -17.64
N SER A 44 -4.37 -1.35 -16.71
CA SER A 44 -5.84 -1.33 -16.84
C SER A 44 -6.43 -0.22 -15.97
N GLN A 45 -7.70 0.10 -16.24
CA GLN A 45 -8.46 1.12 -15.52
C GLN A 45 -9.90 0.65 -15.32
N VAL A 46 -10.43 0.95 -14.13
CA VAL A 46 -11.88 0.96 -13.85
C VAL A 46 -12.27 2.27 -13.18
N SER A 47 -13.52 2.69 -13.40
CA SER A 47 -14.04 3.96 -12.90
C SER A 47 -15.45 3.79 -12.34
N ASN A 48 -15.79 4.63 -11.36
CA ASN A 48 -17.17 4.83 -10.92
C ASN A 48 -17.46 6.34 -10.81
N ASP A 49 -18.60 6.72 -10.22
CA ASP A 49 -18.99 8.12 -10.10
C ASP A 49 -18.04 8.97 -9.22
N TYR A 50 -17.25 8.34 -8.35
CA TYR A 50 -16.44 9.01 -7.32
C TYR A 50 -14.94 8.97 -7.58
N LEU A 51 -14.43 7.89 -8.19
CA LEU A 51 -13.00 7.69 -8.39
C LEU A 51 -12.64 6.83 -9.61
N ASP A 52 -11.43 7.05 -10.11
CA ASP A 52 -10.77 6.22 -11.11
C ASP A 52 -9.68 5.39 -10.43
N SER A 53 -9.59 4.12 -10.79
CA SER A 53 -8.59 3.19 -10.28
C SER A 53 -7.81 2.58 -11.43
N TYR A 54 -6.50 2.48 -11.27
CA TYR A 54 -5.57 2.01 -12.26
C TYR A 54 -4.70 0.91 -11.64
N ILE A 55 -4.64 -0.25 -12.30
CA ILE A 55 -3.61 -1.25 -12.00
C ILE A 55 -2.34 -0.82 -12.72
N LEU A 56 -1.23 -0.82 -11.99
CA LEU A 56 0.09 -0.47 -12.51
C LEU A 56 0.94 -1.73 -12.71
N SER A 57 2.00 -1.62 -13.52
CA SER A 57 3.02 -2.67 -13.63
C SER A 57 3.69 -3.00 -12.29
N GLU A 58 3.72 -2.04 -11.37
CA GLU A 58 4.41 -2.12 -10.09
C GLU A 58 3.52 -1.66 -8.92
N SER A 59 2.19 -1.91 -8.96
CA SER A 59 1.17 -1.70 -7.89
C SER A 59 -0.11 -0.99 -8.39
N SER A 60 -0.50 0.18 -7.84
CA SER A 60 -1.83 0.78 -8.04
C SER A 60 -1.88 2.31 -7.93
N LEU A 61 -2.81 2.95 -8.65
CA LEU A 61 -3.16 4.38 -8.53
C LEU A 61 -4.69 4.54 -8.37
N PHE A 62 -5.10 5.42 -7.46
CA PHE A 62 -6.48 5.82 -7.24
C PHE A 62 -6.61 7.35 -7.31
N VAL A 63 -7.61 7.84 -8.05
CA VAL A 63 -7.81 9.26 -8.31
C VAL A 63 -9.27 9.65 -8.04
N TRP A 64 -9.47 10.50 -7.05
CA TRP A 64 -10.72 11.22 -6.78
C TRP A 64 -10.63 12.64 -7.35
N ASP A 65 -11.72 13.40 -7.31
CA ASP A 65 -11.75 14.78 -7.79
C ASP A 65 -10.65 15.68 -7.22
N ASN A 66 -10.29 15.50 -5.94
CA ASN A 66 -9.33 16.36 -5.24
C ASN A 66 -8.17 15.61 -4.59
N LYS A 67 -8.09 14.28 -4.75
CA LYS A 67 -7.08 13.44 -4.09
C LYS A 67 -6.55 12.38 -5.05
N LEU A 68 -5.27 12.06 -4.95
CA LEU A 68 -4.70 10.83 -5.49
C LEU A 68 -4.02 10.02 -4.38
N VAL A 69 -4.06 8.70 -4.53
CA VAL A 69 -3.24 7.76 -3.77
C VAL A 69 -2.53 6.86 -4.78
N MET A 70 -1.20 6.85 -4.75
CA MET A 70 -0.37 6.01 -5.61
C MET A 70 0.53 5.15 -4.74
N LEU A 71 0.50 3.84 -4.98
CA LEU A 71 1.38 2.87 -4.36
C LEU A 71 2.32 2.33 -5.44
N THR A 72 3.57 2.06 -5.06
CA THR A 72 4.52 1.36 -5.91
C THR A 72 5.39 0.39 -5.13
N CYS A 73 5.82 -0.69 -5.77
CA CYS A 73 6.78 -1.66 -5.23
C CYS A 73 8.05 -1.76 -6.11
N GLY A 74 8.89 -2.76 -5.87
CA GLY A 74 10.08 -3.03 -6.66
C GLY A 74 11.13 -1.92 -6.59
N GLY A 75 11.76 -1.64 -7.74
CA GLY A 75 12.81 -0.63 -7.89
C GLY A 75 12.31 0.78 -8.23
N THR A 76 10.99 1.02 -8.17
CA THR A 76 10.36 2.29 -8.59
C THR A 76 10.80 3.49 -7.74
N ARG A 77 10.76 4.68 -8.36
CA ARG A 77 11.10 5.97 -7.73
C ARG A 77 9.86 6.85 -7.54
N LEU A 78 8.98 6.47 -6.62
CA LEU A 78 7.71 7.17 -6.37
C LEU A 78 7.84 8.68 -6.06
N VAL A 79 8.99 9.12 -5.51
CA VAL A 79 9.27 10.55 -5.29
C VAL A 79 9.23 11.34 -6.60
N ASP A 80 9.67 10.75 -7.71
CA ASP A 80 9.74 11.43 -9.01
C ASP A 80 8.33 11.69 -9.57
N ALA A 81 7.35 10.82 -9.28
CA ALA A 81 5.93 11.09 -9.57
C ALA A 81 5.37 12.28 -8.81
N LEU A 82 5.74 12.46 -7.54
CA LEU A 82 5.36 13.66 -6.78
C LEU A 82 6.01 14.93 -7.38
N LEU A 83 7.30 14.87 -7.74
CA LEU A 83 7.99 16.00 -8.35
C LEU A 83 7.38 16.36 -9.72
N HIS A 84 7.05 15.36 -10.54
CA HIS A 84 6.34 15.55 -11.80
C HIS A 84 4.97 16.20 -11.58
N PHE A 85 4.18 15.70 -10.62
CA PHE A 85 2.89 16.29 -10.26
C PHE A 85 3.04 17.77 -9.86
N ILE A 86 4.02 18.09 -9.01
CA ILE A 86 4.33 19.47 -8.60
C ILE A 86 4.69 20.35 -9.80
N GLN A 87 5.49 19.84 -10.73
CA GLN A 87 5.89 20.57 -11.94
C GLN A 87 4.70 20.90 -12.84
N CYS A 88 3.76 19.97 -13.01
CA CYS A 88 2.62 20.16 -13.90
C CYS A 88 1.49 20.99 -13.27
N ILE A 89 1.20 20.77 -11.98
CA ILE A 89 0.01 21.31 -11.32
C ILE A 89 0.34 22.54 -10.44
N GLY A 90 1.59 22.66 -10.00
CA GLY A 90 2.06 23.74 -9.13
C GLY A 90 1.91 23.41 -7.64
N VAL A 91 2.92 23.77 -6.84
CA VAL A 91 2.93 23.49 -5.40
C VAL A 91 1.87 24.27 -4.61
N ASP A 92 1.44 25.42 -5.13
CA ASP A 92 0.52 26.33 -4.43
C ASP A 92 -0.88 25.73 -4.27
N VAL A 93 -1.32 24.91 -5.23
CA VAL A 93 -2.63 24.25 -5.17
C VAL A 93 -2.62 22.95 -4.36
N ILE A 94 -1.44 22.48 -3.92
CA ILE A 94 -1.34 21.28 -3.09
C ILE A 94 -1.66 21.64 -1.64
N SER A 95 -2.71 21.04 -1.09
CA SER A 95 -3.17 21.26 0.28
C SER A 95 -2.58 20.25 1.26
N PHE A 96 -2.24 19.03 0.80
CA PHE A 96 -1.62 18.02 1.65
C PHE A 96 -0.79 17.05 0.81
N VAL A 97 0.34 16.61 1.38
CA VAL A 97 1.15 15.49 0.90
C VAL A 97 1.46 14.57 2.07
N SER A 98 1.28 13.28 1.86
CA SER A 98 1.90 12.21 2.66
C SER A 98 2.74 11.32 1.75
N PHE A 99 3.96 11.02 2.19
CA PHE A 99 4.85 10.09 1.51
C PHE A 99 5.31 9.04 2.50
N GLN A 100 5.18 7.77 2.15
CA GLN A 100 5.41 6.65 3.04
C GLN A 100 6.30 5.62 2.37
N ARG A 101 7.13 4.94 3.17
CA ARG A 101 7.94 3.80 2.73
C ARG A 101 7.97 2.77 3.84
N LYS A 102 7.58 1.53 3.53
CA LYS A 102 7.86 0.40 4.43
C LYS A 102 9.36 0.09 4.39
N ASN A 103 9.95 -0.30 5.52
CA ASN A 103 11.35 -0.76 5.50
C ASN A 103 11.52 -1.96 4.55
N GLU A 104 12.58 -1.92 3.77
CA GLU A 104 12.84 -2.86 2.69
C GLU A 104 13.43 -4.18 3.20
N PHE A 105 13.26 -5.26 2.42
CA PHE A 105 14.01 -6.48 2.65
C PHE A 105 15.50 -6.27 2.37
N ILE A 106 15.84 -5.59 1.26
CA ILE A 106 17.23 -5.31 0.87
C ILE A 106 17.36 -3.85 0.46
N ALA A 107 17.52 -2.97 1.45
CA ALA A 107 17.65 -1.52 1.24
C ALA A 107 18.75 -1.12 0.24
N ALA A 108 19.84 -1.90 0.15
CA ALA A 108 20.95 -1.62 -0.76
C ALA A 108 20.60 -1.79 -2.26
N LEU A 109 19.49 -2.45 -2.59
CA LEU A 109 19.01 -2.61 -3.97
C LEU A 109 18.06 -1.49 -4.40
N GLN A 110 17.64 -0.63 -3.48
CA GLN A 110 16.77 0.48 -3.81
C GLN A 110 17.54 1.62 -4.46
N PRO A 111 16.94 2.35 -5.42
CA PRO A 111 17.57 3.47 -6.10
C PRO A 111 17.76 4.72 -5.22
N SER A 112 17.08 4.76 -4.06
CA SER A 112 17.20 5.81 -3.06
C SER A 112 16.77 5.31 -1.69
N THR A 113 17.24 6.02 -0.67
CA THR A 113 16.78 5.91 0.72
C THR A 113 15.61 6.85 0.99
N PHE A 114 14.84 6.58 2.04
CA PHE A 114 13.79 7.51 2.49
C PHE A 114 14.34 8.92 2.77
N ALA A 115 15.54 9.04 3.33
CA ALA A 115 16.15 10.34 3.63
C ALA A 115 16.44 11.16 2.36
N GLU A 116 16.90 10.51 1.29
CA GLU A 116 17.15 11.15 -0.01
C GLU A 116 15.84 11.61 -0.67
N ASP A 117 14.81 10.76 -0.66
CA ASP A 117 13.48 11.14 -1.17
C ASP A 117 12.93 12.36 -0.42
N ILE A 118 13.03 12.36 0.92
CA ILE A 118 12.56 13.51 1.71
C ILE A 118 13.41 14.76 1.45
N ALA A 119 14.70 14.62 1.16
CA ALA A 119 15.55 15.77 0.78
C ALA A 119 15.07 16.40 -0.53
N LEU A 120 14.61 15.61 -1.50
CA LEU A 120 14.01 16.10 -2.75
C LEU A 120 12.66 16.78 -2.48
N ILE A 121 11.76 16.13 -1.72
CA ILE A 121 10.44 16.67 -1.41
C ILE A 121 10.56 18.03 -0.70
N ARG A 122 11.52 18.16 0.24
CA ARG A 122 11.75 19.39 1.01
C ARG A 122 12.24 20.58 0.20
N GLN A 123 12.67 20.39 -1.05
CA GLN A 123 12.97 21.49 -1.95
C GLN A 123 11.70 22.24 -2.39
N HIS A 124 10.54 21.58 -2.31
CA HIS A 124 9.25 22.13 -2.74
C HIS A 124 8.24 22.25 -1.58
N ILE A 125 8.20 21.26 -0.69
CA ILE A 125 7.17 21.13 0.34
C ILE A 125 7.83 20.93 1.71
N THR A 126 7.58 21.86 2.63
CA THR A 126 8.01 21.68 4.02
C THR A 126 7.23 20.55 4.69
N GLY A 127 7.78 19.94 5.74
CA GLY A 127 7.09 18.86 6.44
C GLY A 127 7.93 18.12 7.46
N LYS A 128 7.26 17.23 8.20
CA LYS A 128 7.86 16.39 9.24
C LYS A 128 7.98 14.97 8.72
N ALA A 129 9.07 14.31 9.11
CA ALA A 129 9.34 12.92 8.78
C ALA A 129 9.51 12.11 10.08
N TYR A 130 9.04 10.87 10.07
CA TYR A 130 9.00 9.97 11.20
C TYR A 130 9.46 8.58 10.75
N ARG A 131 10.13 7.88 11.66
CA ARG A 131 10.19 6.42 11.66
C ARG A 131 9.27 5.93 12.77
N ILE A 132 8.38 5.03 12.44
CA ILE A 132 7.38 4.45 13.32
C ILE A 132 7.71 2.97 13.46
N GLY A 133 8.22 2.56 14.63
CA GLY A 133 8.74 1.20 14.85
C GLY A 133 10.26 1.18 15.13
N HIS A 134 10.82 -0.04 15.17
CA HIS A 134 12.20 -0.29 15.57
C HIS A 134 13.20 -0.01 14.44
N LEU A 135 14.40 0.51 14.76
CA LEU A 135 15.43 0.80 13.75
C LEU A 135 15.94 -0.47 13.04
N ASP A 136 16.07 -1.54 13.82
CA ASP A 136 16.71 -2.81 13.51
C ASP A 136 15.71 -3.93 13.23
N SER A 137 14.43 -3.58 13.09
CA SER A 137 13.33 -4.52 12.81
C SER A 137 12.23 -3.80 12.03
N HIS A 138 11.00 -4.33 12.04
CA HIS A 138 9.86 -3.78 11.32
C HIS A 138 9.59 -2.32 11.75
N HIS A 139 9.58 -1.44 10.76
CA HIS A 139 9.21 -0.04 10.90
C HIS A 139 8.65 0.54 9.61
N HIS A 140 7.95 1.65 9.76
CA HIS A 140 7.37 2.42 8.68
C HIS A 140 7.91 3.83 8.67
N TYR A 141 8.28 4.33 7.50
CA TYR A 141 8.65 5.71 7.30
C TYR A 141 7.47 6.53 6.82
N LEU A 142 7.31 7.72 7.38
CA LEU A 142 6.24 8.64 7.03
C LEU A 142 6.79 10.06 6.96
N PHE A 143 6.53 10.74 5.86
CA PHE A 143 6.59 12.18 5.74
C PHE A 143 5.18 12.73 5.56
N HIS A 144 4.90 13.89 6.16
CA HIS A 144 3.71 14.65 5.85
C HIS A 144 3.98 16.16 5.84
N SER A 145 3.29 16.86 4.95
CA SER A 145 3.27 18.32 4.90
C SER A 145 2.55 18.93 6.12
N PRO A 146 2.83 20.20 6.50
CA PRO A 146 2.22 20.85 7.66
C PRO A 146 0.90 21.56 7.33
N LYS A 147 0.46 21.58 6.07
CA LYS A 147 -0.77 22.27 5.69
C LYS A 147 -1.98 21.51 6.27
N PRO A 148 -2.88 22.17 7.01
CA PRO A 148 -4.05 21.51 7.56
C PRO A 148 -5.04 21.19 6.43
N TYR A 149 -5.28 19.90 6.21
CA TYR A 149 -6.41 19.44 5.41
C TYR A 149 -7.54 19.11 6.39
N PRO A 150 -8.67 19.82 6.45
CA PRO A 150 -9.66 19.60 7.53
C PRO A 150 -10.35 18.23 7.49
N LYS A 151 -10.48 17.62 6.30
CA LYS A 151 -11.08 16.29 6.14
C LYS A 151 -10.12 15.16 6.52
N ALA A 152 -8.82 15.41 6.49
CA ALA A 152 -7.73 14.57 6.98
C ALA A 152 -8.09 13.70 8.19
N GLN A 153 -8.58 14.36 9.24
CA GLN A 153 -8.78 13.78 10.56
C GLN A 153 -9.92 12.75 10.57
N LYS A 154 -10.72 12.72 9.50
CA LYS A 154 -11.82 11.78 9.30
C LYS A 154 -11.51 10.75 8.22
N GLU A 155 -10.44 10.94 7.44
CA GLU A 155 -10.04 9.97 6.44
C GLU A 155 -9.34 8.81 7.16
N ILE A 156 -9.89 7.62 6.93
CA ILE A 156 -9.38 6.38 7.47
C ILE A 156 -8.59 5.70 6.37
N THR A 157 -7.43 5.17 6.74
CA THR A 157 -6.71 4.21 5.90
C THR A 157 -6.19 3.09 6.78
N CYS A 158 -6.39 1.86 6.36
CA CYS A 158 -5.90 0.66 7.02
C CYS A 158 -5.02 -0.12 6.06
N GLU A 159 -3.86 -0.53 6.56
CA GLU A 159 -2.88 -1.32 5.83
C GLU A 159 -2.57 -2.58 6.65
N LEU A 160 -2.49 -3.72 5.97
CA LEU A 160 -1.99 -4.98 6.53
C LEU A 160 -0.89 -5.49 5.59
N LEU A 161 0.31 -5.64 6.14
CA LEU A 161 1.52 -6.02 5.42
C LEU A 161 1.96 -7.39 5.95
N MET A 162 1.98 -8.41 5.10
CA MET A 162 2.15 -9.81 5.47
C MET A 162 3.45 -10.36 4.88
N TYR A 163 4.22 -11.05 5.71
CA TYR A 163 5.55 -11.55 5.36
C TYR A 163 5.58 -13.08 5.37
N HIS A 164 6.27 -13.67 4.40
CA HIS A 164 6.51 -15.12 4.32
C HIS A 164 5.21 -15.94 4.42
N ILE A 165 4.28 -15.67 3.51
CA ILE A 165 3.02 -16.42 3.39
C ILE A 165 3.27 -17.92 3.13
N SER A 166 2.39 -18.77 3.67
CA SER A 166 2.59 -20.22 3.68
C SER A 166 1.31 -21.04 3.44
N GLY A 167 1.48 -22.32 3.13
CA GLY A 167 0.41 -23.30 2.88
C GLY A 167 -0.17 -23.25 1.47
N ASP A 168 -1.24 -24.02 1.25
CA ASP A 168 -1.77 -24.34 -0.09
C ASP A 168 -2.09 -23.12 -0.96
N ILE A 169 -2.45 -21.98 -0.37
CA ILE A 169 -2.70 -20.75 -1.13
C ILE A 169 -1.39 -20.13 -1.59
N ALA A 170 -0.36 -20.08 -0.74
CA ALA A 170 0.97 -19.60 -1.12
C ALA A 170 1.60 -20.51 -2.19
N ASP A 171 1.45 -21.83 -2.06
CA ASP A 171 1.96 -22.79 -3.06
C ASP A 171 1.25 -22.61 -4.41
N TYR A 172 -0.07 -22.42 -4.39
CA TYR A 172 -0.83 -22.10 -5.60
C TYR A 172 -0.37 -20.78 -6.23
N LEU A 173 -0.11 -19.75 -5.42
CA LEU A 173 0.40 -18.45 -5.87
C LEU A 173 1.85 -18.51 -6.43
N ARG A 174 2.57 -19.62 -6.26
CA ARG A 174 3.90 -19.85 -6.85
C ARG A 174 3.86 -20.81 -8.04
N SER A 175 2.69 -21.35 -8.38
CA SER A 175 2.53 -22.35 -9.42
C SER A 175 2.30 -21.73 -10.79
N GLU A 176 2.65 -22.43 -11.87
CA GLU A 176 2.34 -22.01 -13.25
C GLU A 176 0.84 -22.16 -13.60
N ALA A 177 0.04 -22.78 -12.73
CA ALA A 177 -1.39 -23.03 -12.93
C ALA A 177 -2.28 -21.90 -12.39
N GLN A 178 -1.71 -20.71 -12.18
CA GLN A 178 -2.44 -19.58 -11.63
C GLN A 178 -3.50 -19.07 -12.60
N GLU A 179 -4.68 -18.83 -12.04
CA GLU A 179 -5.78 -18.14 -12.69
C GLU A 179 -6.32 -17.08 -11.75
N ALA A 180 -6.48 -15.85 -12.25
CA ALA A 180 -7.00 -14.71 -11.51
C ALA A 180 -8.33 -15.03 -10.79
N ALA A 181 -9.28 -15.68 -11.49
CA ALA A 181 -10.56 -16.09 -10.92
C ALA A 181 -10.43 -17.03 -9.72
N VAL A 182 -9.48 -17.97 -9.77
CA VAL A 182 -9.23 -18.91 -8.68
C VAL A 182 -8.52 -18.21 -7.50
N ILE A 183 -7.62 -17.25 -7.76
CA ILE A 183 -7.02 -16.41 -6.71
C ILE A 183 -8.12 -15.64 -5.97
N ARG A 184 -9.02 -14.96 -6.71
CA ARG A 184 -10.18 -14.26 -6.12
C ARG A 184 -11.02 -15.18 -5.23
N GLN A 185 -11.28 -16.41 -5.68
CA GLN A 185 -12.02 -17.41 -4.91
C GLN A 185 -11.28 -17.85 -3.64
N LYS A 186 -9.98 -18.17 -3.75
CA LYS A 186 -9.14 -18.60 -2.63
C LYS A 186 -9.02 -17.53 -1.55
N LEU A 187 -8.95 -16.26 -1.94
CA LEU A 187 -8.93 -15.09 -1.06
C LEU A 187 -10.33 -14.65 -0.59
N GLN A 188 -11.40 -15.23 -1.17
CA GLN A 188 -12.80 -14.88 -0.90
C GLN A 188 -13.14 -13.41 -1.15
N LEU A 189 -12.59 -12.80 -2.20
CA LEU A 189 -12.78 -11.36 -2.44
C LEU A 189 -14.25 -10.96 -2.62
N SER A 190 -15.09 -11.83 -3.21
CA SER A 190 -16.53 -11.55 -3.35
C SER A 190 -17.28 -11.49 -2.02
N THR A 191 -16.79 -12.19 -0.99
CA THR A 191 -17.36 -12.14 0.36
C THR A 191 -16.79 -10.96 1.15
N LEU A 192 -15.46 -10.78 1.10
CA LEU A 192 -14.78 -9.70 1.83
C LEU A 192 -15.19 -8.31 1.29
N PHE A 193 -15.36 -8.19 -0.02
CA PHE A 193 -15.63 -6.92 -0.70
C PHE A 193 -16.87 -7.03 -1.60
N ALA A 194 -17.99 -7.50 -1.04
CA ALA A 194 -19.20 -7.62 -1.84
C ALA A 194 -19.64 -6.26 -2.40
N ASP A 195 -20.09 -6.30 -3.66
CA ASP A 195 -20.49 -5.17 -4.50
C ASP A 195 -19.37 -4.21 -4.94
N PHE A 196 -18.10 -4.54 -4.68
CA PHE A 196 -16.99 -3.81 -5.28
C PHE A 196 -16.82 -4.20 -6.75
N ILE A 197 -16.53 -3.21 -7.60
CA ILE A 197 -16.06 -3.43 -8.96
C ILE A 197 -14.58 -3.81 -8.84
N LEU A 198 -14.22 -5.00 -9.31
CA LEU A 198 -12.85 -5.50 -9.24
C LEU A 198 -12.15 -5.39 -10.58
N ASP A 199 -10.89 -4.97 -10.54
CA ASP A 199 -9.94 -5.02 -11.65
C ASP A 199 -8.67 -5.71 -11.16
N ASP A 200 -8.22 -6.76 -11.84
CA ASP A 200 -7.04 -7.51 -11.42
C ASP A 200 -6.10 -7.85 -12.56
N HIS A 201 -4.84 -8.08 -12.19
CA HIS A 201 -3.78 -8.47 -13.09
C HIS A 201 -2.97 -9.61 -12.49
N LEU A 202 -2.74 -10.64 -13.31
CA LEU A 202 -1.86 -11.75 -12.99
C LEU A 202 -0.55 -11.57 -13.77
N PHE A 203 0.55 -11.43 -13.05
CA PHE A 203 1.88 -11.22 -13.61
C PHE A 203 2.55 -12.54 -13.97
N SER A 204 3.47 -12.49 -14.94
CA SER A 204 4.29 -13.63 -15.36
C SER A 204 5.72 -13.49 -14.83
N PRO A 205 6.34 -14.55 -14.27
CA PRO A 205 5.82 -15.92 -14.14
C PRO A 205 4.81 -16.11 -13.00
N PHE A 206 4.78 -15.20 -12.03
CA PHE A 206 3.80 -15.16 -10.94
C PHE A 206 3.81 -13.76 -10.31
N GLY A 207 2.75 -13.46 -9.57
CA GLY A 207 2.49 -12.16 -8.96
C GLY A 207 1.05 -11.75 -9.25
N TYR A 208 0.39 -11.05 -8.33
CA TYR A 208 -1.02 -10.71 -8.50
C TYR A 208 -1.31 -9.35 -7.88
N SER A 209 -2.11 -8.55 -8.58
CA SER A 209 -2.62 -7.27 -8.08
C SER A 209 -4.10 -7.17 -8.33
N VAL A 210 -4.84 -6.62 -7.38
CA VAL A 210 -6.27 -6.36 -7.54
C VAL A 210 -6.64 -5.06 -6.88
N ASN A 211 -7.40 -4.25 -7.61
CA ASN A 211 -8.09 -3.10 -7.11
C ASN A 211 -9.57 -3.41 -7.01
N GLY A 212 -10.20 -2.84 -5.98
CA GLY A 212 -11.64 -2.81 -5.88
C GLY A 212 -12.12 -1.41 -5.57
N ILE A 213 -13.20 -0.98 -6.23
CA ILE A 213 -13.85 0.31 -5.99
C ILE A 213 -15.34 0.16 -5.73
N LYS A 214 -15.88 0.95 -4.79
CA LYS A 214 -17.31 1.07 -4.50
C LYS A 214 -17.60 2.43 -3.88
N ASP A 215 -18.46 3.23 -4.50
CA ASP A 215 -18.68 4.62 -4.11
C ASP A 215 -17.33 5.35 -3.97
N ASP A 216 -17.10 6.09 -2.88
CA ASP A 216 -15.82 6.73 -2.54
C ASP A 216 -14.79 5.78 -1.90
N LYS A 217 -15.10 4.48 -1.78
CA LYS A 217 -14.26 3.47 -1.11
C LYS A 217 -13.43 2.69 -2.10
N TYR A 218 -12.24 2.30 -1.64
CA TYR A 218 -11.34 1.44 -2.38
C TYR A 218 -10.69 0.41 -1.48
N PHE A 219 -10.20 -0.65 -2.11
CA PHE A 219 -9.12 -1.46 -1.56
C PHE A 219 -8.15 -1.84 -2.69
N THR A 220 -6.93 -2.19 -2.30
CA THR A 220 -5.96 -2.83 -3.20
C THR A 220 -5.23 -3.94 -2.47
N ILE A 221 -4.88 -5.01 -3.19
CA ILE A 221 -4.06 -6.12 -2.69
C ILE A 221 -2.94 -6.39 -3.69
N HIS A 222 -1.70 -6.37 -3.24
CA HIS A 222 -0.53 -6.74 -4.04
C HIS A 222 0.15 -7.97 -3.45
N ILE A 223 0.40 -8.97 -4.29
CA ILE A 223 0.97 -10.26 -3.90
C ILE A 223 2.25 -10.49 -4.68
N SER A 224 3.37 -10.50 -3.96
CA SER A 224 4.69 -10.95 -4.41
C SER A 224 4.98 -12.31 -3.75
N PRO A 225 4.71 -13.44 -4.43
CA PRO A 225 4.71 -14.75 -3.78
C PRO A 225 6.09 -15.42 -3.71
N GLN A 226 7.16 -14.79 -4.19
CA GLN A 226 8.53 -15.30 -4.22
C GLN A 226 8.92 -15.91 -2.86
N GLU A 227 9.29 -17.19 -2.79
CA GLU A 227 9.42 -17.93 -1.52
C GLU A 227 10.30 -17.21 -0.47
N GLN A 228 11.47 -16.73 -0.88
CA GLN A 228 12.45 -16.08 0.02
C GLN A 228 12.07 -14.64 0.41
N SER A 229 11.23 -13.97 -0.38
CA SER A 229 10.86 -12.56 -0.18
C SER A 229 9.36 -12.35 -0.27
N ALA A 230 8.58 -13.35 0.15
CA ALA A 230 7.14 -13.36 -0.06
C ALA A 230 6.51 -12.24 0.76
N TYR A 231 5.75 -11.40 0.07
CA TYR A 231 5.17 -10.19 0.61
C TYR A 231 3.76 -9.99 0.06
N VAL A 232 2.81 -9.73 0.94
CA VAL A 232 1.44 -9.37 0.56
C VAL A 232 1.02 -8.13 1.30
N SER A 233 0.59 -7.10 0.57
CA SER A 233 -0.01 -5.91 1.15
C SER A 233 -1.50 -5.89 0.85
N ILE A 234 -2.27 -5.32 1.78
CA ILE A 234 -3.60 -4.81 1.52
C ILE A 234 -3.70 -3.40 2.09
N GLU A 235 -4.32 -2.50 1.32
CA GLU A 235 -4.69 -1.16 1.74
C GLU A 235 -6.17 -0.89 1.45
N THR A 236 -6.85 -0.18 2.35
CA THR A 236 -8.24 0.25 2.14
C THR A 236 -8.58 1.49 2.96
N ASN A 237 -9.53 2.30 2.50
CA ASN A 237 -10.16 3.38 3.27
C ASN A 237 -11.50 2.99 3.93
N LEU A 238 -11.79 1.69 4.02
CA LEU A 238 -12.94 1.19 4.74
C LEU A 238 -12.77 1.36 6.25
N ASP A 239 -13.84 1.73 6.95
CA ASP A 239 -13.89 1.65 8.40
C ASP A 239 -14.04 0.18 8.82
N LEU A 240 -12.91 -0.51 8.94
CA LEU A 240 -12.87 -1.94 9.25
C LEU A 240 -13.42 -2.28 10.65
N ALA A 241 -13.52 -1.31 11.57
CA ALA A 241 -14.10 -1.55 12.90
C ALA A 241 -15.63 -1.73 12.83
N HIS A 242 -16.28 -1.07 11.87
CA HIS A 242 -17.73 -1.18 11.64
C HIS A 242 -18.08 -1.93 10.36
N TYR A 243 -17.09 -2.49 9.67
CA TYR A 243 -17.31 -3.25 8.46
C TYR A 243 -17.85 -4.64 8.78
N ARG A 244 -18.80 -5.11 7.95
CA ARG A 244 -19.59 -6.34 8.20
C ARG A 244 -18.78 -7.64 8.30
N VAL A 245 -17.55 -7.67 7.81
CA VAL A 245 -16.70 -8.86 7.73
C VAL A 245 -15.30 -8.51 8.23
N PRO A 246 -14.65 -9.35 9.05
CA PRO A 246 -13.32 -9.08 9.58
C PRO A 246 -12.26 -9.39 8.51
N VAL A 247 -12.03 -8.42 7.62
CA VAL A 247 -11.18 -8.57 6.42
C VAL A 247 -9.77 -9.06 6.78
N PHE A 248 -9.10 -8.40 7.72
CA PHE A 248 -7.72 -8.75 8.10
C PHE A 248 -7.62 -10.15 8.69
N ALA A 249 -8.52 -10.52 9.60
CA ALA A 249 -8.54 -11.87 10.19
C ALA A 249 -8.73 -12.95 9.12
N ASN A 250 -9.62 -12.71 8.14
CA ASN A 250 -9.86 -13.66 7.04
C ASN A 250 -8.64 -13.81 6.12
N LEU A 251 -7.95 -12.72 5.79
CA LEU A 251 -6.74 -12.77 4.96
C LEU A 251 -5.59 -13.46 5.69
N LEU A 252 -5.37 -13.13 6.97
CA LEU A 252 -4.37 -13.79 7.82
C LEU A 252 -4.60 -15.31 7.93
N ALA A 253 -5.85 -15.74 8.12
CA ALA A 253 -6.21 -17.15 8.20
C ALA A 253 -5.91 -17.92 6.89
N ARG A 254 -5.99 -17.24 5.75
CA ARG A 254 -5.81 -17.81 4.42
C ARG A 254 -4.36 -17.85 3.97
N LEU A 255 -3.67 -16.74 4.15
CA LEU A 255 -2.31 -16.54 3.67
C LEU A 255 -1.24 -17.01 4.67
N LYS A 256 -1.61 -17.17 5.94
CA LYS A 256 -0.75 -17.72 7.01
C LYS A 256 0.68 -17.15 6.99
N PRO A 257 0.84 -15.81 7.07
CA PRO A 257 2.15 -15.20 7.12
C PRO A 257 2.86 -15.52 8.44
N SER A 258 4.20 -15.57 8.42
CA SER A 258 5.00 -15.78 9.63
C SER A 258 4.98 -14.54 10.54
N SER A 259 4.94 -13.35 9.95
CA SER A 259 4.79 -12.06 10.64
C SER A 259 3.96 -11.09 9.81
N TRP A 260 3.40 -10.07 10.46
CA TRP A 260 2.65 -9.02 9.78
C TRP A 260 2.71 -7.70 10.53
N ASP A 261 2.56 -6.61 9.78
CA ASP A 261 2.40 -5.27 10.31
C ASP A 261 0.99 -4.76 10.01
N ILE A 262 0.44 -4.01 10.95
CA ILE A 262 -0.81 -3.26 10.75
C ILE A 262 -0.51 -1.78 10.92
N ILE A 263 -0.92 -0.99 9.94
CA ILE A 263 -0.80 0.46 9.95
C ILE A 263 -2.20 1.06 9.83
N GLY A 264 -2.57 1.92 10.77
CA GLY A 264 -3.89 2.53 10.82
C GLY A 264 -3.80 4.05 10.90
N PHE A 265 -4.46 4.75 9.99
CA PHE A 265 -4.64 6.19 10.00
C PHE A 265 -6.07 6.52 10.45
N ASN A 266 -6.20 7.27 11.54
CA ASN A 266 -7.44 7.64 12.23
C ASN A 266 -8.35 6.48 12.63
N LEU A 267 -7.86 5.24 12.52
CA LEU A 267 -8.53 4.04 12.98
C LEU A 267 -7.49 3.13 13.64
N ALA A 268 -7.67 2.91 14.95
CA ALA A 268 -6.95 1.85 15.63
C ALA A 268 -7.57 0.51 15.21
N HIS A 269 -6.71 -0.50 14.99
CA HIS A 269 -7.19 -1.84 14.71
C HIS A 269 -7.41 -2.61 16.01
N GLU A 270 -8.48 -3.40 16.07
CA GLU A 270 -8.70 -4.34 17.16
C GLU A 270 -8.30 -5.75 16.72
N GLU A 271 -7.47 -6.44 17.51
CA GLU A 271 -6.94 -7.79 17.24
C GLU A 271 -7.99 -8.91 17.34
N LYS A 272 -9.26 -8.58 17.12
CA LYS A 272 -10.36 -9.53 17.21
C LYS A 272 -10.22 -10.58 16.11
N GLU A 273 -10.38 -11.85 16.51
CA GLU A 273 -10.45 -13.01 15.61
C GLU A 273 -9.13 -13.38 14.89
N PHE A 274 -8.01 -12.77 15.27
CA PHE A 274 -6.71 -13.23 14.80
C PHE A 274 -6.37 -14.60 15.41
N HIS A 275 -5.70 -15.45 14.62
CA HIS A 275 -5.10 -16.67 15.15
C HIS A 275 -4.05 -16.38 16.22
N ALA A 276 -3.61 -17.40 16.96
CA ALA A 276 -2.61 -17.24 18.01
C ALA A 276 -1.35 -16.52 17.50
N HIS A 277 -1.03 -15.40 18.15
CA HIS A 277 0.02 -14.48 17.74
C HIS A 277 0.65 -13.80 18.96
N LEU A 278 1.80 -13.16 18.72
CA LEU A 278 2.47 -12.29 19.67
C LEU A 278 2.60 -10.90 19.06
N CYS A 279 2.14 -9.87 19.77
CA CYS A 279 2.46 -8.48 19.46
C CYS A 279 3.90 -8.20 19.93
N LEU A 280 4.81 -8.04 18.98
CA LEU A 280 6.23 -7.81 19.24
C LEU A 280 6.54 -6.33 19.49
N GLY A 281 5.73 -5.43 18.92
CA GLY A 281 5.87 -4.00 19.12
C GLY A 281 4.63 -3.26 18.64
N SER A 282 4.29 -2.17 19.30
CA SER A 282 3.24 -1.26 18.84
C SER A 282 3.56 0.17 19.26
N CYS A 283 3.07 1.12 18.48
CA CYS A 283 3.10 2.52 18.86
C CYS A 283 1.97 3.31 18.21
N SER A 284 1.67 4.46 18.81
CA SER A 284 0.73 5.42 18.27
C SER A 284 1.35 6.81 18.27
N ILE A 285 1.17 7.55 17.19
CA ILE A 285 1.55 8.97 17.09
C ILE A 285 0.37 9.79 16.63
N THR A 286 0.10 10.88 17.34
CA THR A 286 -0.77 11.94 16.85
C THR A 286 0.10 13.03 16.23
N THR A 287 -0.04 13.26 14.93
CA THR A 287 0.68 14.35 14.24
C THR A 287 0.19 15.71 14.75
N SER A 288 0.96 16.79 14.51
CA SER A 288 0.50 18.15 14.83
C SER A 288 -0.74 18.59 14.05
N LEU A 289 -1.17 17.81 13.05
CA LEU A 289 -2.39 18.02 12.27
C LEU A 289 -3.58 17.21 12.79
N GLY A 290 -3.41 16.42 13.84
CA GLY A 290 -4.47 15.60 14.44
C GLY A 290 -4.67 14.23 13.76
N TYR A 291 -3.82 13.84 12.82
CA TYR A 291 -3.82 12.46 12.31
C TYR A 291 -3.31 11.51 13.38
N ASN A 292 -4.11 10.53 13.76
CA ASN A 292 -3.70 9.45 14.66
C ASN A 292 -3.18 8.29 13.82
N ILE A 293 -1.95 7.88 14.05
CA ILE A 293 -1.29 6.83 13.29
C ILE A 293 -0.92 5.74 14.26
N HIS A 294 -1.37 4.54 13.97
CA HIS A 294 -1.14 3.34 14.74
C HIS A 294 -0.26 2.39 13.93
N PHE A 295 0.73 1.82 14.58
CA PHE A 295 1.57 0.78 14.01
C PHE A 295 1.65 -0.38 15.01
N SER A 296 1.48 -1.59 14.53
CA SER A 296 1.70 -2.81 15.31
C SER A 296 2.41 -3.83 14.46
N HIS A 297 3.40 -4.51 15.06
CA HIS A 297 4.15 -5.61 14.47
C HIS A 297 3.85 -6.90 15.23
N TYR A 298 3.47 -7.94 14.49
CA TYR A 298 3.03 -9.21 15.01
C TYR A 298 3.84 -10.36 14.44
N GLN A 299 3.96 -11.42 15.23
CA GLN A 299 4.50 -12.70 14.79
C GLN A 299 3.52 -13.83 15.12
N GLN A 300 3.40 -14.79 14.20
CA GLN A 300 2.60 -15.98 14.42
C GLN A 300 3.17 -16.81 15.59
N SER A 301 2.31 -17.36 16.45
CA SER A 301 2.73 -18.21 17.58
C SER A 301 3.09 -19.64 17.16
N CYS A 302 3.93 -19.79 16.13
CA CYS A 302 4.46 -21.06 15.69
C CYS A 302 5.98 -20.99 15.50
N LYS A 303 6.67 -22.10 15.80
CA LYS A 303 8.10 -22.21 15.54
C LYS A 303 8.32 -22.44 14.05
N GLU A 304 9.06 -21.54 13.42
CA GLU A 304 9.59 -21.74 12.07
C GLU A 304 10.86 -22.61 12.11
N VAL A 305 11.02 -23.48 11.11
CA VAL A 305 12.24 -24.25 10.90
C VAL A 305 12.98 -23.62 9.73
N LEU A 306 14.03 -22.86 10.04
CA LEU A 306 14.87 -22.24 9.01
C LEU A 306 15.77 -23.29 8.35
N ILE A 307 15.81 -23.27 7.02
CA ILE A 307 16.68 -24.12 6.21
C ILE A 307 17.89 -23.27 5.78
N PRO A 308 19.13 -23.67 6.10
CA PRO A 308 20.30 -22.94 5.66
C PRO A 308 20.38 -22.88 4.14
N GLU A 309 20.66 -21.69 3.59
CA GLU A 309 20.90 -21.48 2.17
C GLU A 309 22.39 -21.42 1.86
N PHE A 310 22.78 -21.98 0.72
CA PHE A 310 24.15 -21.87 0.23
C PHE A 310 24.29 -20.57 -0.59
N MET A 311 25.15 -19.66 -0.12
CA MET A 311 25.46 -18.38 -0.78
C MET A 311 26.63 -18.52 -1.75
#